data_AF-A0A2G9LPB4-F1
#
_entry.id   AF-A0A2G9LPB4-F1
#
_cell.length_a   1.000
_cell.length_b   1.000
_cell.length_c   1.000
_cell.angle_alpha   90.00
_cell.angle_beta   90.00
_cell.angle_gamma   90.00
#
_symmetry.space_group_name_H-M   'P 1'
#
loop_
_entity.id
_entity.type
_entity.pdbx_description
1 polymer ?
#
loop_
_entity_poly.entity_id
_entity_poly.type
_entity_poly.pdbx_seq_one_letter_code
_entity_poly.pdbx_strand_id
1 'polypeptide(L)'
;VTLGTVREDADETITVRDACEHDLVLERMRNVSGRLTTRSFTGGIILLNNDFSVGAPALLASIKDPIIPLPELGWAHRRKYNHFRHLCSLTHRFAASFGLDHWLLCTLIAEVSDIDFAQGRNIEKVALAVDAMLADLRKKYAQYGITDNPYVFIKDNSGTYGMGILTVSSGKEVLDLNSKARRSMRFGKQKSAITSVIIQEGISTKHRVDGAAAEPVLYAVGGQVVGGFMRVHDEKDPLASLNAPGAKFDILLKDKITAPIIDINQQELSIYRVLADLAMVAVGQETADALAGVNEGEHAGHSLIAVNGTSGRNEGEGILPDQHDGGRA
;
A
#
# COMPACT_ATOMS: atom_id res chain seq x y z
N VAL A 1 -6.55 -17.72 -19.41
CA VAL A 1 -5.57 -17.31 -18.37
C VAL A 1 -4.50 -18.38 -18.34
N THR A 2 -3.23 -17.99 -18.37
CA THR A 2 -2.10 -18.92 -18.27
C THR A 2 -1.31 -18.57 -17.02
N LEU A 3 -0.96 -19.58 -16.21
CA LEU A 3 -0.13 -19.37 -15.04
C LEU A 3 1.34 -19.46 -15.46
N GLY A 4 2.06 -18.35 -15.37
CA GLY A 4 3.48 -18.28 -15.71
C GLY A 4 4.37 -18.46 -14.48
N THR A 5 5.49 -19.18 -14.62
CA THR A 5 6.55 -19.24 -13.60
C THR A 5 7.80 -18.51 -14.05
N VAL A 6 8.42 -17.79 -13.11
CA VAL A 6 9.72 -17.10 -13.26
C VAL A 6 10.91 -18.00 -12.92
N ARG A 7 10.65 -19.25 -12.52
CA ARG A 7 11.70 -20.19 -12.11
C ARG A 7 12.58 -20.58 -13.30
N GLU A 8 13.87 -20.26 -13.22
CA GLU A 8 14.84 -20.57 -14.26
C GLU A 8 15.16 -22.06 -14.37
N ASP A 9 15.05 -22.77 -13.24
CA ASP A 9 15.28 -24.21 -13.08
C ASP A 9 14.08 -25.07 -13.47
N ALA A 10 12.98 -24.45 -13.92
CA ALA A 10 11.78 -25.16 -14.33
C ALA A 10 11.96 -25.87 -15.69
N ASP A 11 11.40 -27.08 -15.78
CA ASP A 11 11.02 -27.69 -17.06
C ASP A 11 10.00 -26.78 -17.79
N GLU A 12 9.57 -27.16 -19.00
CA GLU A 12 8.55 -26.38 -19.75
C GLU A 12 7.27 -26.12 -18.94
N THR A 13 6.92 -27.05 -18.05
CA THR A 13 5.78 -26.94 -17.14
C THR A 13 6.13 -27.46 -15.74
N ILE A 14 5.60 -26.81 -14.70
CA ILE A 14 5.59 -27.30 -13.32
C ILE A 14 4.14 -27.52 -12.91
N THR A 15 3.84 -28.69 -12.35
CA THR A 15 2.54 -28.93 -11.70
C THR A 15 2.68 -28.74 -10.20
N VAL A 16 1.81 -27.90 -9.62
CA VAL A 16 1.65 -27.76 -8.17
C VAL A 16 0.23 -28.15 -7.79
N ARG A 17 0.03 -28.76 -6.62
CA ARG A 17 -1.31 -29.07 -6.11
C ARG A 17 -1.80 -27.98 -5.17
N ASP A 18 -3.06 -27.59 -5.33
CA ASP A 18 -3.73 -26.72 -4.38
C ASP A 18 -4.21 -27.48 -3.13
N ALA A 19 -4.78 -26.75 -2.16
CA ALA A 19 -5.28 -27.33 -0.92
C ALA A 19 -6.54 -28.21 -1.11
N CYS A 20 -7.16 -28.16 -2.28
CA CYS A 20 -8.29 -29.00 -2.67
C CYS A 20 -7.86 -30.17 -3.57
N GLU A 21 -6.56 -30.42 -3.68
CA GLU A 21 -5.95 -31.48 -4.49
C GLU A 21 -6.12 -31.32 -6.01
N HIS A 22 -6.44 -30.12 -6.50
CA HIS A 22 -6.42 -29.85 -7.94
C HIS A 22 -5.00 -29.55 -8.42
N ASP A 23 -4.69 -30.02 -9.62
CA ASP A 23 -3.43 -29.73 -10.29
C ASP A 23 -3.49 -28.32 -10.95
N LEU A 24 -2.56 -27.46 -10.57
CA LEU A 24 -2.29 -26.17 -11.20
C LEU A 24 -1.02 -26.30 -12.04
N VAL A 25 -1.16 -26.13 -13.35
CA VAL A 25 -0.03 -26.19 -14.30
C VAL A 25 0.51 -24.80 -14.53
N LEU A 26 1.77 -24.59 -14.16
CA LEU A 26 2.53 -23.37 -14.41
C LEU A 26 3.45 -23.59 -15.60
N GLU A 27 3.41 -22.69 -16.57
CA GLU A 27 4.26 -22.74 -17.75
C GLU A 27 5.48 -21.85 -17.59
N ARG A 28 6.63 -22.32 -18.06
CA ARG A 28 7.86 -21.54 -18.05
C ARG A 28 7.71 -20.27 -18.90
N MET A 29 7.96 -19.12 -18.27
CA MET A 29 7.98 -17.84 -18.97
C MET A 29 9.32 -17.59 -19.66
N ARG A 30 9.26 -16.92 -20.80
CA ARG A 30 10.40 -16.47 -21.60
C ARG A 30 10.19 -15.04 -22.04
N ASN A 31 11.25 -14.24 -22.06
CA ASN A 31 11.25 -12.95 -22.70
C ASN A 31 11.77 -13.11 -24.14
N VAL A 32 10.91 -12.91 -25.12
CA VAL A 32 11.24 -12.97 -26.55
C VAL A 32 11.11 -11.56 -27.12
N SER A 33 12.25 -10.88 -27.29
CA SER A 33 12.33 -9.52 -27.87
C SER A 33 11.44 -8.47 -27.16
N GLY A 34 11.36 -8.56 -25.82
CA GLY A 34 10.57 -7.67 -24.99
C GLY A 34 9.11 -8.11 -24.81
N ARG A 35 8.75 -9.34 -25.17
CA ARG A 35 7.42 -9.91 -24.89
C ARG A 35 7.54 -11.11 -23.98
N LEU A 36 6.67 -11.19 -22.97
CA LEU A 36 6.59 -12.41 -22.17
C LEU A 36 5.75 -13.44 -22.89
N THR A 37 6.33 -14.62 -23.10
CA THR A 37 5.67 -15.74 -23.74
C THR A 37 5.81 -16.99 -22.89
N THR A 38 4.82 -17.87 -22.98
CA THR A 38 4.89 -19.24 -22.50
C THR A 38 4.56 -20.18 -23.67
N ARG A 39 4.35 -21.48 -23.41
CA ARG A 39 3.85 -22.41 -24.43
C ARG A 39 2.46 -21.99 -24.95
N SER A 40 1.60 -21.51 -24.05
CA SER A 40 0.19 -21.19 -24.34
C SER A 40 -0.13 -19.70 -24.36
N PHE A 41 0.79 -18.84 -23.95
CA PHE A 41 0.63 -17.39 -23.93
C PHE A 41 1.62 -16.72 -24.88
N THR A 42 1.10 -15.97 -25.86
CA THR A 42 1.90 -15.30 -26.90
C THR A 42 1.80 -13.77 -26.84
N GLY A 43 0.97 -13.22 -25.95
CA GLY A 43 0.78 -11.79 -25.74
C GLY A 43 -0.53 -11.49 -25.01
N GLY A 44 -0.61 -10.32 -24.37
CA GLY A 44 -1.77 -9.89 -23.59
C GLY A 44 -1.38 -9.09 -22.35
N ILE A 45 -2.25 -9.10 -21.34
CA ILE A 45 -1.98 -8.47 -20.04
C ILE A 45 -1.31 -9.47 -19.11
N ILE A 46 -0.23 -9.03 -18.47
CA ILE A 46 0.49 -9.80 -17.45
C ILE A 46 0.03 -9.31 -16.09
N LEU A 47 -0.64 -10.18 -15.32
CA LEU A 47 -1.04 -9.90 -13.95
C LEU A 47 -0.01 -10.49 -12.99
N LEU A 48 0.65 -9.63 -12.20
CA LEU A 48 1.59 -10.06 -11.18
C LEU A 48 0.84 -10.45 -9.91
N ASN A 49 1.01 -11.71 -9.50
CA ASN A 49 0.66 -12.19 -8.17
C ASN A 49 1.93 -12.53 -7.36
N ASN A 50 3.02 -11.80 -7.63
CA ASN A 50 4.30 -11.88 -6.93
C ASN A 50 4.75 -10.46 -6.61
N ASP A 51 5.14 -10.24 -5.35
CA ASP A 51 5.46 -8.92 -4.81
C ASP A 51 6.89 -8.45 -5.09
N PHE A 52 7.70 -9.30 -5.72
CA PHE A 52 9.14 -9.09 -6.00
C PHE A 52 9.92 -8.55 -4.81
N SER A 53 9.61 -9.12 -3.64
CA SER A 53 10.30 -8.88 -2.37
C SER A 53 11.80 -9.14 -2.37
N VAL A 54 12.32 -9.82 -3.40
CA VAL A 54 13.73 -10.14 -3.60
C VAL A 54 14.31 -9.51 -4.86
N GLY A 55 13.58 -8.56 -5.45
CA GLY A 55 13.87 -8.01 -6.77
C GLY A 55 13.04 -8.69 -7.86
N ALA A 56 12.75 -7.95 -8.92
CA ALA A 56 12.13 -8.50 -10.12
C ALA A 56 13.17 -9.33 -10.89
N PRO A 57 12.82 -10.52 -11.41
CA PRO A 57 13.73 -11.32 -12.21
C PRO A 57 14.10 -10.61 -13.52
N ALA A 58 15.31 -10.86 -14.01
CA ALA A 58 15.83 -10.25 -15.24
C ALA A 58 14.93 -10.47 -16.47
N LEU A 59 14.15 -11.56 -16.49
CA LEU A 59 13.18 -11.84 -17.55
C LEU A 59 12.11 -10.74 -17.69
N LEU A 60 11.83 -9.96 -16.65
CA LEU A 60 10.86 -8.85 -16.68
C LEU A 60 11.48 -7.51 -17.11
N ALA A 61 12.77 -7.48 -17.44
CA ALA A 61 13.39 -6.28 -17.97
C ALA A 61 12.87 -5.97 -19.38
N SER A 62 12.61 -4.69 -19.65
CA SER A 62 12.25 -4.17 -20.98
C SER A 62 11.03 -4.86 -21.62
N ILE A 63 10.01 -5.19 -20.81
CA ILE A 63 8.77 -5.77 -21.32
C ILE A 63 7.88 -4.70 -21.94
N LYS A 64 7.37 -5.02 -23.13
CA LYS A 64 6.47 -4.18 -23.95
C LYS A 64 5.00 -4.43 -23.64
N ASP A 65 4.68 -5.63 -23.20
CA ASP A 65 3.32 -6.01 -22.82
C ASP A 65 2.94 -5.32 -21.48
N PRO A 66 1.66 -4.94 -21.27
CA PRO A 66 1.23 -4.32 -20.02
C PRO A 66 1.40 -5.28 -18.83
N ILE A 67 2.11 -4.82 -17.79
CA ILE A 67 2.30 -5.56 -16.53
C ILE A 67 1.58 -4.83 -15.38
N ILE A 68 0.68 -5.52 -14.68
CA ILE A 68 -0.11 -4.92 -13.60
C ILE A 68 0.05 -5.75 -12.31
N PRO A 69 0.41 -5.13 -11.16
CA PRO A 69 1.00 -3.79 -11.01
C PRO A 69 2.38 -3.66 -11.68
N LEU A 70 2.95 -2.46 -11.71
CA LEU A 70 4.30 -2.22 -12.21
C LEU A 70 5.35 -2.97 -11.38
N PRO A 71 6.31 -3.69 -12.00
CA PRO A 71 7.41 -4.33 -11.28
C PRO A 71 8.21 -3.40 -10.36
N GLU A 72 8.34 -2.12 -10.74
CA GLU A 72 9.03 -1.05 -10.03
C GLU A 72 8.34 -0.69 -8.70
N LEU A 73 7.03 -0.97 -8.59
CA LEU A 73 6.28 -0.86 -7.35
C LEU A 73 6.39 -2.14 -6.49
N GLY A 74 7.19 -3.12 -6.92
CA GLY A 74 7.58 -4.25 -6.10
C GLY A 74 8.39 -3.83 -4.87
N TRP A 75 8.37 -4.66 -3.83
CA TRP A 75 8.94 -4.29 -2.53
C TRP A 75 10.44 -4.00 -2.53
N ALA A 76 11.19 -4.50 -3.52
CA ALA A 76 12.62 -4.25 -3.63
C ALA A 76 12.98 -2.78 -3.89
N HIS A 77 12.09 -2.03 -4.57
CA HIS A 77 12.34 -0.65 -4.97
C HIS A 77 11.38 0.34 -4.29
N ARG A 78 10.16 -0.12 -4.00
CA ARG A 78 9.11 0.72 -3.41
C ARG A 78 9.50 1.26 -2.03
N ARG A 79 9.20 2.54 -1.80
CA ARG A 79 9.32 3.20 -0.50
C ARG A 79 7.96 3.30 0.18
N LYS A 80 7.83 2.79 1.41
CA LYS A 80 6.56 2.82 2.15
C LYS A 80 6.08 4.25 2.40
N TYR A 81 7.00 5.17 2.70
CA TYR A 81 6.65 6.56 2.98
C TYR A 81 5.95 7.25 1.81
N ASN A 82 6.35 6.96 0.56
CA ASN A 82 5.74 7.55 -0.63
C ASN A 82 4.24 7.27 -0.70
N HIS A 83 3.84 6.02 -0.45
CA HIS A 83 2.43 5.65 -0.39
C HIS A 83 1.66 6.42 0.68
N PHE A 84 2.20 6.48 1.89
CA PHE A 84 1.53 7.19 2.98
C PHE A 84 1.46 8.71 2.75
N ARG A 85 2.44 9.29 2.04
CA ARG A 85 2.37 10.70 1.60
C ARG A 85 1.15 10.92 0.71
N HIS A 86 0.91 10.05 -0.29
CA HIS A 86 -0.29 10.13 -1.13
C HIS A 86 -1.57 9.90 -0.33
N LEU A 87 -1.60 8.83 0.47
CA LEU A 87 -2.77 8.46 1.27
C LEU A 87 -3.16 9.58 2.23
N CYS A 88 -2.25 10.08 3.06
CA CYS A 88 -2.60 11.12 4.02
C CYS A 88 -2.90 12.47 3.36
N SER A 89 -2.28 12.81 2.22
CA SER A 89 -2.66 14.00 1.45
C SER A 89 -4.09 13.89 0.91
N LEU A 90 -4.46 12.73 0.35
CA LEU A 90 -5.80 12.45 -0.13
C LEU A 90 -6.82 12.46 1.01
N THR A 91 -6.51 11.77 2.11
CA THR A 91 -7.36 11.71 3.29
C THR A 91 -7.57 13.08 3.92
N HIS A 92 -6.56 13.95 3.93
CA HIS A 92 -6.70 15.32 4.42
C HIS A 92 -7.70 16.13 3.57
N ARG A 93 -7.60 16.07 2.24
CA ARG A 93 -8.55 16.74 1.33
C ARG A 93 -9.96 16.16 1.45
N PHE A 94 -10.06 14.84 1.58
CA PHE A 94 -11.32 14.14 1.81
C PHE A 94 -11.97 14.62 3.11
N ALA A 95 -11.25 14.52 4.23
CA ALA A 95 -11.75 14.90 5.56
C ALA A 95 -12.20 16.37 5.61
N ALA A 96 -11.41 17.27 5.01
CA ALA A 96 -11.75 18.69 4.93
C ALA A 96 -13.09 18.95 4.21
N SER A 97 -13.41 18.17 3.18
CA SER A 97 -14.68 18.30 2.42
C SER A 97 -15.92 17.94 3.26
N PHE A 98 -15.74 17.20 4.36
CA PHE A 98 -16.80 16.79 5.27
C PHE A 98 -16.69 17.42 6.67
N GLY A 99 -15.73 18.33 6.89
CA GLY A 99 -15.47 18.92 8.20
C GLY A 99 -14.99 17.89 9.24
N LEU A 100 -14.34 16.82 8.81
CA LEU A 100 -13.81 15.76 9.67
C LEU A 100 -12.35 16.04 10.04
N ASP A 101 -11.94 15.61 11.25
CA ASP A 101 -10.53 15.55 11.60
C ASP A 101 -9.87 14.40 10.81
N HIS A 102 -8.90 14.73 9.96
CA HIS A 102 -8.22 13.76 9.11
C HIS A 102 -7.47 12.68 9.91
N TRP A 103 -7.09 12.96 11.17
CA TRP A 103 -6.40 12.00 12.03
C TRP A 103 -7.26 10.75 12.32
N LEU A 104 -8.59 10.88 12.29
CA LEU A 104 -9.51 9.76 12.45
C LEU A 104 -9.49 8.78 11.25
N LEU A 105 -8.89 9.18 10.12
CA LEU A 105 -8.91 8.45 8.86
C LEU A 105 -7.49 8.09 8.34
N CYS A 106 -6.44 8.79 8.78
CA CYS A 106 -5.04 8.49 8.44
C CYS A 106 -4.16 8.57 9.70
N THR A 107 -3.34 7.54 9.90
CA THR A 107 -2.32 7.50 10.97
C THR A 107 -1.28 8.59 10.79
N LEU A 108 -0.78 9.16 11.89
CA LEU A 108 0.43 9.98 11.83
C LEU A 108 1.62 9.15 11.34
N ILE A 109 2.46 9.76 10.49
CA ILE A 109 3.63 9.11 9.92
C ILE A 109 4.77 10.11 9.72
N ALA A 110 6.01 9.65 9.95
CA ALA A 110 7.24 10.38 9.65
C ALA A 110 8.26 9.46 8.98
N GLU A 111 9.19 10.02 8.21
CA GLU A 111 10.37 9.33 7.69
C GLU A 111 11.63 9.84 8.40
N VAL A 112 12.54 8.93 8.71
CA VAL A 112 13.90 9.25 9.14
C VAL A 112 14.87 8.50 8.25
N SER A 113 15.68 9.25 7.51
CA SER A 113 16.69 8.72 6.59
C SER A 113 18.10 8.88 7.16
N ASP A 114 19.08 8.30 6.46
CA ASP A 114 20.50 8.39 6.81
C ASP A 114 20.82 7.79 8.20
N ILE A 115 20.33 6.59 8.47
CA ILE A 115 20.53 5.89 9.76
C ILE A 115 21.33 4.60 9.58
N ASP A 116 21.89 4.08 10.68
CA ASP A 116 22.44 2.73 10.73
C ASP A 116 22.31 2.15 12.15
N PHE A 117 21.39 1.19 12.35
CA PHE A 117 21.19 0.51 13.63
C PHE A 117 22.32 -0.48 13.99
N ALA A 118 23.12 -0.93 13.02
CA ALA A 118 24.26 -1.78 13.28
C ALA A 118 25.43 -0.98 13.88
N GLN A 119 25.67 0.21 13.35
CA GLN A 119 26.74 1.11 13.76
C GLN A 119 26.31 2.14 14.81
N GLY A 120 25.02 2.22 15.13
CA GLY A 120 24.47 3.20 16.07
C GLY A 120 24.45 4.63 15.52
N ARG A 121 24.52 4.80 14.19
CA ARG A 121 24.63 6.10 13.53
C ARG A 121 23.25 6.74 13.39
N ASN A 122 23.13 8.00 13.81
CA ASN A 122 21.92 8.81 13.69
C ASN A 122 20.65 8.20 14.34
N ILE A 123 20.80 7.29 15.30
CA ILE A 123 19.67 6.64 15.99
C ILE A 123 18.94 7.63 16.91
N GLU A 124 19.64 8.65 17.40
CA GLU A 124 19.07 9.78 18.12
C GLU A 124 18.03 10.55 17.29
N LYS A 125 18.18 10.62 15.96
CA LYS A 125 17.16 11.24 15.08
C LYS A 125 15.87 10.44 15.10
N VAL A 126 15.98 9.10 15.12
CA VAL A 126 14.82 8.19 15.22
C VAL A 126 14.14 8.37 16.58
N ALA A 127 14.91 8.40 17.67
CA ALA A 127 14.39 8.61 19.02
C ALA A 127 13.63 9.95 19.14
N LEU A 128 14.19 11.04 18.63
CA LEU A 128 13.56 12.37 18.65
C LEU A 128 12.25 12.38 17.85
N ALA A 129 12.23 11.77 16.67
CA ALA A 129 11.01 11.71 15.85
C ALA A 129 9.92 10.82 16.48
N VAL A 130 10.31 9.76 17.22
CA VAL A 130 9.39 8.96 18.04
C VAL A 130 8.77 9.81 19.15
N ASP A 131 9.58 10.54 19.94
CA ASP A 131 9.08 11.37 21.03
C ASP A 131 8.17 12.51 20.54
N ALA A 132 8.52 13.12 19.41
CA ALA A 132 7.70 14.15 18.76
C ALA A 132 6.32 13.58 18.35
N MET A 133 6.30 12.44 17.67
CA MET A 133 5.04 11.79 17.27
C MET A 133 4.20 11.41 18.50
N LEU A 134 4.80 10.81 19.52
CA LEU A 134 4.10 10.44 20.75
C LEU A 134 3.52 11.66 21.47
N ALA A 135 4.20 12.80 21.45
CA ALA A 135 3.68 14.04 22.01
C ALA A 135 2.42 14.53 21.26
N ASP A 136 2.40 14.44 19.94
CA ASP A 136 1.22 14.80 19.14
C ASP A 136 0.07 13.80 19.33
N LEU A 137 0.38 12.50 19.42
CA LEU A 137 -0.61 11.46 19.74
C LEU A 137 -1.25 11.69 21.11
N ARG A 138 -0.48 12.07 22.15
CA ARG A 138 -1.04 12.39 23.47
C ARG A 138 -2.05 13.54 23.39
N LYS A 139 -1.80 14.56 22.56
CA LYS A 139 -2.77 15.66 22.34
C LYS A 139 -4.03 15.16 21.66
N LYS A 140 -3.92 14.33 20.61
CA LYS A 140 -5.07 13.72 19.92
C LYS A 140 -5.86 12.80 20.84
N TYR A 141 -5.19 11.98 21.63
CA TYR A 141 -5.82 11.09 22.59
C TYR A 141 -6.58 11.89 23.65
N ALA A 142 -5.99 12.96 24.19
CA ALA A 142 -6.70 13.86 25.11
C ALA A 142 -7.91 14.55 24.45
N GLN A 143 -7.78 15.01 23.19
CA GLN A 143 -8.88 15.61 22.42
C GLN A 143 -10.07 14.66 22.27
N TYR A 144 -9.82 13.37 22.06
CA TYR A 144 -10.86 12.35 21.84
C TYR A 144 -11.19 11.50 23.08
N GLY A 145 -10.64 11.83 24.25
CA GLY A 145 -10.89 11.10 25.49
C GLY A 145 -10.36 9.65 25.49
N ILE A 146 -9.31 9.37 24.71
CA ILE A 146 -8.66 8.07 24.65
C ILE A 146 -7.71 7.93 25.85
N THR A 147 -7.90 6.90 26.66
CA THR A 147 -7.13 6.64 27.88
C THR A 147 -5.95 5.70 27.69
N ASP A 148 -5.84 5.06 26.52
CA ASP A 148 -4.73 4.17 26.20
C ASP A 148 -3.40 4.93 26.10
N ASN A 149 -2.28 4.24 26.34
CA ASN A 149 -0.97 4.83 26.08
C ASN A 149 -0.67 4.80 24.57
N PRO A 150 -0.26 5.92 23.96
CA PRO A 150 0.16 5.91 22.57
C PRO A 150 1.48 5.16 22.42
N TYR A 151 1.65 4.50 21.28
CA TYR A 151 2.84 3.78 20.88
C TYR A 151 3.04 3.95 19.38
N VAL A 152 4.24 3.65 18.89
CA VAL A 152 4.56 3.77 17.46
C VAL A 152 5.27 2.53 16.95
N PHE A 153 5.09 2.27 15.67
CA PHE A 153 5.88 1.32 14.92
C PHE A 153 7.02 2.02 14.20
N ILE A 154 8.24 1.48 14.31
CA ILE A 154 9.38 1.83 13.45
C ILE A 154 9.49 0.73 12.41
N LYS A 155 9.43 1.07 11.12
CA LYS A 155 9.46 0.10 10.02
C LYS A 155 10.51 0.47 8.98
N ASP A 156 11.27 -0.48 8.45
CA ASP A 156 12.13 -0.30 7.28
C ASP A 156 11.35 0.38 6.14
N ASN A 157 11.87 1.46 5.57
CA ASN A 157 11.20 2.17 4.49
C ASN A 157 11.28 1.42 3.13
N SER A 158 12.22 0.48 2.96
CA SER A 158 12.48 -0.25 1.69
C SER A 158 12.50 -1.78 1.81
N GLY A 159 11.58 -2.35 2.61
CA GLY A 159 11.58 -3.78 2.89
C GLY A 159 10.20 -4.40 3.04
N THR A 160 10.16 -5.73 3.18
CA THR A 160 8.94 -6.55 3.13
C THR A 160 8.44 -6.96 4.52
N TYR A 161 7.29 -7.64 4.60
CA TYR A 161 6.69 -8.12 5.85
C TYR A 161 7.67 -8.88 6.75
N GLY A 162 7.60 -8.59 8.06
CA GLY A 162 8.15 -9.42 9.15
C GLY A 162 9.58 -9.12 9.62
N MET A 163 10.36 -8.33 8.88
CA MET A 163 11.72 -7.90 9.28
C MET A 163 11.83 -6.37 9.28
N GLY A 164 12.66 -5.82 10.15
CA GLY A 164 12.82 -4.37 10.27
C GLY A 164 11.61 -3.65 10.88
N ILE A 165 10.90 -4.28 11.82
CA ILE A 165 9.78 -3.67 12.55
C ILE A 165 10.09 -3.68 14.05
N LEU A 166 9.92 -2.53 14.70
CA LEU A 166 9.90 -2.38 16.16
C LEU A 166 8.62 -1.70 16.60
N THR A 167 8.20 -2.01 17.82
CA THR A 167 7.15 -1.29 18.53
C THR A 167 7.79 -0.63 19.74
N VAL A 168 7.60 0.67 19.91
CA VAL A 168 8.17 1.44 21.02
C VAL A 168 7.17 2.43 21.58
N SER A 169 7.31 2.76 22.86
CA SER A 169 6.47 3.75 23.57
C SER A 169 7.24 4.98 24.04
N SER A 170 8.53 5.09 23.67
CA SER A 170 9.38 6.24 23.95
C SER A 170 10.61 6.27 23.04
N GLY A 171 11.19 7.46 22.83
CA GLY A 171 12.49 7.61 22.17
C GLY A 171 13.62 6.92 22.96
N LYS A 172 13.50 6.87 24.30
CA LYS A 172 14.45 6.16 25.17
C LYS A 172 14.56 4.67 24.82
N GLU A 173 13.44 3.98 24.55
CA GLU A 173 13.46 2.57 24.12
C GLU A 173 14.24 2.36 22.82
N VAL A 174 14.26 3.35 21.92
CA VAL A 174 15.04 3.31 20.68
C VAL A 174 16.55 3.39 20.94
N LEU A 175 16.95 4.19 21.93
CA LEU A 175 18.36 4.31 22.34
C LEU A 175 18.83 3.07 23.11
N ASP A 176 17.94 2.47 23.89
CA ASP A 176 18.23 1.35 24.79
C ASP A 176 17.90 -0.03 24.18
N LEU A 177 17.80 -0.13 22.85
CA LEU A 177 17.44 -1.39 22.19
C LEU A 177 18.40 -2.53 22.57
N ASN A 178 17.85 -3.68 22.97
CA ASN A 178 18.66 -4.86 23.23
C ASN A 178 19.27 -5.45 21.93
N SER A 179 20.22 -6.38 22.07
CA SER A 179 20.92 -6.97 20.92
C SER A 179 20.01 -7.71 19.93
N LYS A 180 18.87 -8.25 20.38
CA LYS A 180 17.87 -8.91 19.52
C LYS A 180 17.10 -7.87 18.69
N ALA A 181 16.63 -6.80 19.33
CA ALA A 181 15.90 -5.71 18.68
C ALA A 181 16.78 -4.89 17.74
N ARG A 182 18.04 -4.64 18.11
CA ARG A 182 19.03 -4.08 17.16
C ARG A 182 19.19 -5.00 15.96
N ARG A 183 19.36 -6.31 16.16
CA ARG A 183 19.53 -7.29 15.07
C ARG A 183 18.34 -7.28 14.09
N SER A 184 17.11 -7.16 14.56
CA SER A 184 15.94 -7.07 13.68
C SER A 184 15.89 -5.77 12.86
N MET A 185 16.60 -4.72 13.28
CA MET A 185 16.74 -3.45 12.56
C MET A 185 18.07 -3.28 11.81
N ARG A 186 18.97 -4.28 11.83
CA ARG A 186 20.25 -4.20 11.11
C ARG A 186 20.08 -4.41 9.62
N PHE A 187 19.24 -5.37 9.27
CA PHE A 187 19.09 -5.82 7.90
C PHE A 187 17.62 -5.96 7.52
N GLY A 188 17.28 -5.44 6.36
CA GLY A 188 16.06 -5.78 5.64
C GLY A 188 16.18 -7.17 5.00
N LYS A 189 15.32 -7.44 4.02
CA LYS A 189 15.38 -8.68 3.24
C LYS A 189 16.69 -8.73 2.43
N GLN A 190 17.23 -9.94 2.23
CA GLN A 190 18.53 -10.20 1.56
C GLN A 190 19.78 -9.58 2.22
N LYS A 191 19.76 -9.28 3.52
CA LYS A 191 20.90 -8.65 4.23
C LYS A 191 21.23 -7.23 3.74
N SER A 192 20.28 -6.56 3.08
CA SER A 192 20.40 -5.13 2.76
C SER A 192 20.38 -4.31 4.06
N ALA A 193 21.25 -3.31 4.17
CA ALA A 193 21.30 -2.46 5.35
C ALA A 193 20.07 -1.54 5.39
N ILE A 194 19.45 -1.39 6.57
CA ILE A 194 18.38 -0.43 6.76
C ILE A 194 19.00 0.97 6.89
N THR A 195 18.77 1.81 5.88
CA THR A 195 19.29 3.19 5.81
C THR A 195 18.24 4.26 6.03
N SER A 196 16.96 3.87 6.08
CA SER A 196 15.82 4.74 6.38
C SER A 196 14.67 3.94 7.01
N VAL A 197 13.91 4.58 7.88
CA VAL A 197 12.71 4.02 8.51
C VAL A 197 11.54 4.99 8.40
N ILE A 198 10.33 4.42 8.42
CA ILE A 198 9.13 5.15 8.78
C ILE A 198 8.84 4.95 10.26
N ILE A 199 8.36 6.01 10.90
CA ILE A 199 7.74 5.99 12.23
C ILE A 199 6.25 6.16 11.98
N GLN A 200 5.44 5.22 12.42
CA GLN A 200 4.00 5.22 12.19
C GLN A 200 3.27 5.05 13.51
N GLU A 201 2.22 5.84 13.72
CA GLU A 201 1.29 5.68 14.83
C GLU A 201 0.79 4.22 14.94
N GLY A 202 0.79 3.70 16.16
CA GLY A 202 0.23 2.39 16.48
C GLY A 202 -1.27 2.46 16.73
N ILE A 203 -2.04 1.70 15.97
CA ILE A 203 -3.49 1.58 16.14
C ILE A 203 -3.82 0.26 16.83
N SER A 204 -4.43 0.34 18.00
CA SER A 204 -4.85 -0.83 18.76
C SER A 204 -6.12 -1.43 18.18
N THR A 205 -6.10 -2.73 17.87
CA THR A 205 -7.29 -3.44 17.41
C THR A 205 -8.24 -3.70 18.58
N LYS A 206 -9.33 -2.94 18.65
CA LYS A 206 -10.37 -3.09 19.68
C LYS A 206 -11.50 -4.04 19.27
N HIS A 207 -11.66 -4.27 17.97
CA HIS A 207 -12.70 -5.15 17.47
C HIS A 207 -12.41 -6.61 17.85
N ARG A 208 -13.46 -7.33 18.27
CA ARG A 208 -13.37 -8.72 18.73
C ARG A 208 -14.46 -9.60 18.12
N VAL A 209 -14.05 -10.79 17.68
CA VAL A 209 -14.93 -11.87 17.22
C VAL A 209 -14.71 -13.05 18.13
N ASP A 210 -15.78 -13.54 18.78
CA ASP A 210 -15.72 -14.62 19.76
C ASP A 210 -14.65 -14.44 20.85
N GLY A 211 -14.43 -13.19 21.26
CA GLY A 211 -13.45 -12.81 22.28
C GLY A 211 -12.02 -12.62 21.75
N ALA A 212 -11.71 -13.03 20.53
CA ALA A 212 -10.40 -12.88 19.90
C ALA A 212 -10.28 -11.54 19.15
N ALA A 213 -9.07 -10.97 19.07
CA ALA A 213 -8.85 -9.73 18.32
C ALA A 213 -9.07 -9.97 16.83
N ALA A 214 -9.78 -9.06 16.16
CA ALA A 214 -10.16 -9.23 14.77
C ALA A 214 -10.05 -7.94 13.97
N GLU A 215 -9.59 -8.05 12.73
CA GLU A 215 -9.53 -6.93 11.78
C GLU A 215 -10.10 -7.35 10.42
N PRO A 216 -10.90 -6.49 9.75
CA PRO A 216 -11.37 -6.78 8.40
C PRO A 216 -10.24 -6.59 7.38
N VAL A 217 -10.17 -7.51 6.42
CA VAL A 217 -9.32 -7.41 5.24
C VAL A 217 -10.21 -7.32 4.02
N LEU A 218 -10.07 -6.25 3.25
CA LEU A 218 -10.87 -6.01 2.05
C LEU A 218 -10.06 -6.29 0.78
N TYR A 219 -10.69 -6.99 -0.17
CA TYR A 219 -10.19 -7.15 -1.53
C TYR A 219 -10.89 -6.20 -2.46
N ALA A 220 -10.12 -5.59 -3.35
CA ALA A 220 -10.65 -4.75 -4.40
C ALA A 220 -10.11 -5.13 -5.78
N VAL A 221 -10.98 -5.02 -6.77
CA VAL A 221 -10.70 -5.29 -8.18
C VAL A 221 -11.33 -4.17 -9.00
N GLY A 222 -10.57 -3.59 -9.94
CA GLY A 222 -11.10 -2.54 -10.81
C GLY A 222 -11.56 -1.27 -10.07
N GLY A 223 -10.95 -0.95 -8.94
CA GLY A 223 -11.34 0.21 -8.12
C GLY A 223 -12.59 -0.02 -7.26
N GLN A 224 -13.05 -1.26 -7.12
CA GLN A 224 -14.20 -1.60 -6.29
C GLN A 224 -13.85 -2.67 -5.28
N VAL A 225 -14.22 -2.49 -4.00
CA VAL A 225 -14.21 -3.58 -3.02
C VAL A 225 -15.20 -4.65 -3.46
N VAL A 226 -14.72 -5.87 -3.65
CA VAL A 226 -15.46 -7.04 -4.14
C VAL A 226 -15.74 -8.06 -3.05
N GLY A 227 -15.10 -7.92 -1.89
CA GLY A 227 -15.25 -8.84 -0.78
C GLY A 227 -14.10 -8.70 0.21
N GLY A 228 -13.95 -9.70 1.07
CA GLY A 228 -12.97 -9.68 2.14
C GLY A 228 -13.12 -10.85 3.08
N PHE A 229 -12.35 -10.82 4.15
CA PHE A 229 -12.44 -11.78 5.26
C PHE A 229 -12.12 -11.08 6.58
N MET A 230 -12.55 -11.66 7.69
CA MET A 230 -12.05 -11.29 9.02
C MET A 230 -10.75 -12.02 9.30
N ARG A 231 -9.68 -11.29 9.63
CA ARG A 231 -8.48 -11.89 10.22
C ARG A 231 -8.65 -11.89 11.73
N VAL A 232 -8.66 -13.07 12.33
CA VAL A 232 -8.85 -13.27 13.77
C VAL A 232 -7.59 -13.86 14.38
N HIS A 233 -7.19 -13.39 15.56
CA HIS A 233 -6.04 -13.94 16.27
C HIS A 233 -6.30 -14.03 17.77
N ASP A 234 -6.32 -15.26 18.30
CA ASP A 234 -6.67 -15.52 19.70
C ASP A 234 -5.58 -15.06 20.67
N GLU A 235 -4.31 -15.27 20.28
CA GLU A 235 -3.16 -15.10 21.17
C GLU A 235 -2.43 -13.76 21.05
N LYS A 236 -2.80 -12.89 20.10
CA LYS A 236 -2.09 -11.61 19.89
C LYS A 236 -2.67 -10.50 20.73
N ASP A 237 -1.75 -9.74 21.32
CA ASP A 237 -2.03 -8.45 21.93
C ASP A 237 -2.69 -7.51 20.91
N PRO A 238 -3.75 -6.77 21.28
CA PRO A 238 -4.31 -5.66 20.51
C PRO A 238 -3.29 -4.65 19.94
N LEU A 239 -2.08 -4.55 20.50
CA LEU A 239 -1.02 -3.66 20.01
C LEU A 239 -0.13 -4.29 18.93
N ALA A 240 -0.22 -5.60 18.74
CA ALA A 240 0.59 -6.36 17.79
C ALA A 240 -0.12 -6.52 16.44
N SER A 241 0.66 -6.77 15.39
CA SER A 241 0.11 -7.16 14.09
C SER A 241 -0.65 -8.48 14.21
N LEU A 242 -1.93 -8.49 13.81
CA LEU A 242 -2.72 -9.71 13.70
C LEU A 242 -2.30 -10.56 12.49
N ASN A 243 -1.62 -9.97 11.51
CA ASN A 243 -0.95 -10.69 10.43
C ASN A 243 0.31 -11.40 10.96
N ALA A 244 0.13 -12.53 11.63
CA ALA A 244 1.18 -13.32 12.24
C ALA A 244 0.85 -14.82 12.16
N PRO A 245 1.84 -15.72 12.32
CA PRO A 245 1.58 -17.16 12.41
C PRO A 245 0.56 -17.46 13.50
N GLY A 246 -0.44 -18.28 13.18
CA GLY A 246 -1.57 -18.59 14.06
C GLY A 246 -2.83 -17.77 13.78
N ALA A 247 -2.78 -16.78 12.88
CA ALA A 247 -3.98 -16.08 12.42
C ALA A 247 -4.98 -17.05 11.77
N LYS A 248 -6.26 -16.86 12.09
CA LYS A 248 -7.42 -17.53 11.51
C LYS A 248 -8.14 -16.58 10.56
N PHE A 249 -8.82 -17.15 9.58
CA PHE A 249 -9.57 -16.39 8.58
C PHE A 249 -11.02 -16.83 8.61
N ASP A 250 -11.92 -15.87 8.78
CA ASP A 250 -13.37 -16.10 8.85
C ASP A 250 -14.11 -15.22 7.84
N ILE A 251 -15.39 -15.48 7.63
CA ILE A 251 -16.26 -14.68 6.77
C ILE A 251 -16.23 -13.21 7.22
N LEU A 252 -16.29 -12.29 6.25
CA LEU A 252 -16.40 -10.86 6.56
C LEU A 252 -17.73 -10.59 7.27
N LEU A 253 -17.67 -10.28 8.57
CA LEU A 253 -18.84 -10.04 9.39
C LEU A 253 -19.42 -8.64 9.13
N LYS A 254 -20.74 -8.51 9.29
CA LYS A 254 -21.47 -7.24 9.33
C LYS A 254 -22.10 -7.07 10.70
N ASP A 255 -21.29 -6.65 11.67
CA ASP A 255 -21.74 -6.39 13.04
C ASP A 255 -21.76 -4.88 13.32
N LYS A 256 -21.94 -4.49 14.59
CA LYS A 256 -22.05 -3.07 14.97
C LYS A 256 -20.84 -2.21 14.56
N ILE A 257 -19.66 -2.80 14.36
CA ILE A 257 -18.42 -2.10 14.02
C ILE A 257 -18.19 -2.10 12.51
N THR A 258 -18.49 -3.22 11.84
CA THR A 258 -18.20 -3.42 10.41
C THR A 258 -19.38 -3.20 9.48
N ALA A 259 -20.60 -3.07 10.03
CA ALA A 259 -21.79 -2.79 9.25
C ALA A 259 -21.70 -1.45 8.49
N PRO A 260 -22.35 -1.36 7.32
CA PRO A 260 -22.41 -0.12 6.58
C PRO A 260 -23.15 0.97 7.37
N ILE A 261 -22.71 2.21 7.20
CA ILE A 261 -23.34 3.42 7.72
C ILE A 261 -24.62 3.72 6.93
N ILE A 262 -24.56 3.53 5.61
CA ILE A 262 -25.71 3.68 4.70
C ILE A 262 -25.86 2.36 3.95
N ASP A 263 -27.07 1.83 3.95
CA ASP A 263 -27.46 0.68 3.13
C ASP A 263 -28.79 1.03 2.43
N ILE A 264 -28.70 1.37 1.14
CA ILE A 264 -29.87 1.68 0.31
C ILE A 264 -29.79 0.83 -0.95
N ASN A 265 -30.76 -0.06 -1.16
CA ASN A 265 -30.87 -0.89 -2.35
C ASN A 265 -29.56 -1.63 -2.71
N GLN A 266 -28.90 -2.23 -1.72
CA GLN A 266 -27.62 -2.95 -1.87
C GLN A 266 -26.42 -2.05 -2.21
N GLN A 267 -26.57 -0.74 -2.10
CA GLN A 267 -25.45 0.21 -2.14
C GLN A 267 -25.01 0.53 -0.72
N GLU A 268 -24.00 -0.21 -0.27
CA GLU A 268 -23.44 -0.11 1.08
C GLU A 268 -22.30 0.91 1.13
N LEU A 269 -22.42 1.92 2.00
CA LEU A 269 -21.34 2.82 2.38
C LEU A 269 -20.90 2.48 3.80
N SER A 270 -19.76 1.82 3.94
CA SER A 270 -19.10 1.61 5.24
C SER A 270 -17.84 2.46 5.36
N ILE A 271 -17.41 2.74 6.58
CA ILE A 271 -16.13 3.42 6.83
C ILE A 271 -14.96 2.65 6.20
N TYR A 272 -15.00 1.32 6.28
CA TYR A 272 -13.98 0.46 5.68
C TYR A 272 -13.95 0.57 4.16
N ARG A 273 -15.12 0.72 3.52
CA ARG A 273 -15.18 0.96 2.07
C ARG A 273 -14.54 2.29 1.70
N VAL A 274 -14.88 3.37 2.42
CA VAL A 274 -14.28 4.69 2.21
C VAL A 274 -12.75 4.62 2.35
N LEU A 275 -12.25 3.99 3.41
CA LEU A 275 -10.81 3.83 3.65
C LEU A 275 -10.13 3.00 2.54
N ALA A 276 -10.79 1.93 2.06
CA ALA A 276 -10.29 1.13 0.95
C ALA A 276 -10.23 1.94 -0.36
N ASP A 277 -11.26 2.73 -0.65
CA ASP A 277 -11.30 3.58 -1.84
C ASP A 277 -10.20 4.65 -1.80
N LEU A 278 -9.98 5.30 -0.64
CA LEU A 278 -8.86 6.23 -0.43
C LEU A 278 -7.50 5.55 -0.65
N ALA A 279 -7.32 4.33 -0.11
CA ALA A 279 -6.09 3.57 -0.29
C ALA A 279 -5.85 3.19 -1.76
N MET A 280 -6.88 2.78 -2.49
CA MET A 280 -6.77 2.46 -3.93
C MET A 280 -6.40 3.68 -4.76
N VAL A 281 -7.01 4.84 -4.51
CA VAL A 281 -6.66 6.08 -5.20
C VAL A 281 -5.21 6.48 -4.89
N ALA A 282 -4.76 6.30 -3.65
CA ALA A 282 -3.37 6.55 -3.27
C ALA A 282 -2.38 5.63 -4.01
N VAL A 283 -2.70 4.34 -4.19
CA VAL A 283 -1.93 3.41 -5.03
C VAL A 283 -1.90 3.87 -6.49
N GLY A 284 -3.04 4.36 -7.02
CA GLY A 284 -3.11 4.92 -8.36
C GLY A 284 -2.19 6.14 -8.55
N GLN A 285 -2.15 7.04 -7.56
CA GLN A 285 -1.24 8.19 -7.58
C GLN A 285 0.22 7.78 -7.48
N GLU A 286 0.54 6.83 -6.60
CA GLU A 286 1.89 6.25 -6.49
C GLU A 286 2.34 5.60 -7.82
N THR A 287 1.41 4.95 -8.52
CA THR A 287 1.66 4.36 -9.84
C THR A 287 1.89 5.42 -10.90
N ALA A 288 1.12 6.51 -10.89
CA ALA A 288 1.31 7.62 -11.82
C ALA A 288 2.67 8.31 -11.61
N ASP A 289 3.07 8.54 -10.36
CA ASP A 289 4.39 9.11 -10.03
C ASP A 289 5.53 8.19 -10.52
N ALA A 290 5.38 6.86 -10.35
CA ALA A 290 6.36 5.88 -10.85
C ALA A 290 6.49 5.91 -12.37
N LEU A 291 5.38 6.04 -13.10
CA LEU A 291 5.39 6.16 -14.57
C LEU A 291 5.95 7.50 -15.04
N ALA A 292 5.69 8.59 -14.33
CA ALA A 292 6.18 9.93 -14.70
C ALA A 292 7.71 10.07 -14.54
N GLY A 293 8.32 9.26 -13.67
CA GLY A 293 9.78 9.19 -13.50
C GLY A 293 10.51 8.36 -14.56
N VAL A 294 9.79 7.78 -15.53
CA VAL A 294 10.32 6.86 -16.55
C VAL A 294 10.26 7.56 -17.92
N ASN A 295 11.35 7.50 -18.69
CA ASN A 295 11.40 8.17 -20.00
C ASN A 295 10.43 7.50 -21.00
N GLU A 296 9.87 8.30 -21.93
CA GLU A 296 9.06 7.76 -23.04
C GLU A 296 9.84 6.68 -23.80
N GLY A 297 9.38 5.43 -23.71
CA GLY A 297 10.00 4.26 -24.35
C GLY A 297 10.39 3.11 -23.42
N GLU A 298 10.51 3.34 -22.11
CA GLU A 298 10.87 2.30 -21.12
C GLU A 298 9.64 1.46 -20.66
N HIS A 299 8.42 2.01 -20.80
CA HIS A 299 7.16 1.29 -20.56
C HIS A 299 6.12 1.60 -21.65
N ALA A 300 6.29 1.02 -22.85
CA ALA A 300 5.33 1.18 -23.94
C ALA A 300 3.93 0.54 -23.67
N GLY A 301 3.74 -0.18 -22.55
CA GLY A 301 2.51 -0.90 -22.22
C GLY A 301 1.52 -0.14 -21.34
N HIS A 302 1.88 1.02 -20.76
CA HIS A 302 1.07 1.72 -19.76
C HIS A 302 0.51 3.04 -20.28
N SER A 303 -0.16 3.02 -21.43
CA SER A 303 -1.21 4.02 -21.65
C SER A 303 -2.31 3.73 -20.64
N LEU A 304 -2.38 4.54 -19.59
CA LEU A 304 -3.58 4.66 -18.76
C LEU A 304 -4.76 4.68 -19.73
N ILE A 305 -5.65 3.70 -19.64
CA ILE A 305 -6.94 3.76 -20.32
C ILE A 305 -7.62 4.97 -19.69
N ALA A 306 -7.46 6.13 -20.30
CA ALA A 306 -8.21 7.31 -19.97
C ALA A 306 -9.66 6.91 -20.23
N VAL A 307 -10.43 6.75 -19.15
CA VAL A 307 -11.89 6.77 -19.26
C VAL A 307 -12.24 8.24 -19.54
N ASN A 308 -11.99 8.66 -20.78
CA ASN A 308 -12.45 9.94 -21.29
C ASN A 308 -13.97 9.84 -21.36
N GLY A 309 -14.63 10.33 -20.32
CA GLY A 309 -16.01 10.79 -20.41
C GLY A 309 -16.04 11.94 -21.40
N THR A 310 -16.27 11.64 -22.67
CA THR A 310 -16.56 12.63 -23.70
C THR A 310 -17.91 13.28 -23.38
N SER A 311 -17.89 14.46 -22.76
CA SER A 311 -18.93 15.46 -22.95
C SER A 311 -18.37 16.56 -23.85
N GLY A 312 -18.30 16.26 -25.14
CA GLY A 312 -18.13 17.30 -26.15
C GLY A 312 -19.39 18.16 -26.19
N ARG A 313 -19.26 19.43 -25.78
CA ARG A 313 -20.09 20.52 -26.30
C ARG A 313 -19.16 21.62 -26.78
N ASN A 314 -18.88 21.57 -28.08
CA ASN A 314 -18.52 22.74 -28.86
C ASN A 314 -19.82 23.27 -29.47
N GLU A 315 -20.30 24.40 -28.99
CA GLU A 315 -20.98 25.37 -29.84
C GLU A 315 -20.32 26.71 -29.54
N GLY A 316 -19.62 27.22 -30.56
CA GLY A 316 -19.04 28.54 -30.54
C GLY A 316 -20.10 29.56 -30.94
N GLU A 317 -20.09 30.69 -30.26
CA GLU A 317 -20.42 31.97 -30.88
C GLU A 317 -19.30 32.94 -30.52
N GLY A 318 -18.70 33.49 -31.56
CA GLY A 318 -17.50 34.30 -31.50
C GLY A 318 -17.79 35.74 -31.11
N ILE A 319 -16.80 36.36 -30.48
CA ILE A 319 -16.63 37.82 -30.49
C ILE A 319 -15.13 38.08 -30.68
N LEU A 320 -14.79 38.66 -31.83
CA LEU A 320 -13.50 39.30 -32.13
C LEU A 320 -13.73 40.84 -32.18
N PRO A 321 -12.67 41.66 -32.13
CA PRO A 321 -12.52 42.74 -31.16
C PRO A 321 -12.96 44.12 -31.65
N ASP A 322 -13.10 45.01 -30.66
CA ASP A 322 -13.27 46.46 -30.81
C ASP A 322 -12.25 47.09 -31.77
N GLN A 323 -12.75 47.79 -32.79
CA GLN A 323 -12.03 48.84 -33.49
C GLN A 323 -12.85 50.13 -33.46
N HIS A 324 -12.19 51.19 -32.99
CA HIS A 324 -12.57 52.59 -33.14
C HIS A 324 -12.66 53.00 -34.62
N ASP A 325 -13.74 53.67 -35.02
CA ASP A 325 -13.84 55.03 -35.63
C ASP A 325 -15.31 55.22 -36.06
N GLY A 326 -16.05 56.27 -35.67
CA GLY A 326 -15.97 57.60 -36.27
C GLY A 326 -17.09 57.79 -37.31
N GLY A 327 -18.08 58.65 -37.03
CA GLY A 327 -19.00 59.12 -38.08
C GLY A 327 -20.44 59.44 -37.67
N ARG A 328 -20.75 60.73 -37.60
CA ARG A 328 -22.07 61.35 -37.46
C ARG A 328 -23.01 61.02 -38.63
N ALA A 329 -24.31 60.83 -38.34
CA ALA A 329 -25.42 61.72 -38.70
C ALA A 329 -26.72 61.16 -38.12
#